data_AF-A0A5N6RHE8-F1
#
_entry.id   AF-A0A5N6RHE8-F1
#
_cell.length_a   1.000
_cell.length_b   1.000
_cell.length_c   1.000
_cell.angle_alpha   90.00
_cell.angle_beta   90.00
_cell.angle_gamma   90.00
#
_symmetry.space_group_name_H-M   'P 1'
#
loop_
_entity.id
_entity.type
_entity.pdbx_description
1 polymer ?
#
loop_
_entity_poly.entity_id
_entity_poly.type
_entity_poly.pdbx_seq_one_letter_code
_entity_poly.pdbx_strand_id
1 'polypeptide(L)'
;MLLAAPDCLTSLRYKPTFLFPRGSRSKSVSRTRTRRRLCKATLITNSESFEVGRLFGSYGFMNITSYSGFQSGTDIEYSSRDLSRLGVQDVGEGTVKIRLYEGRVSQGSLRGMPVYPGQRAGGKEADMMAANELNAHSFLQSSSKGICQNLLILVGGFETKTGEQWLAFRNDGKYSAADYAKVMSEKVSKNLVLGEQMSWNQFEQVQRIKRRRDFVIKLLQGAMRGLSFLHEHDRLHQSLGPSSIVLNTIIERDAAYLVPRLRDLAFSVDISYSCLEEGPSTLSEGLWRRASAAGALTLMEKRAFGIADDIYEAGLLFAYLAFVPFCEAGIMDSLSLQRLLESTFQLDLEATREYCLADDRLLDAVKFLDVGDGAGWELLQAMLSPDFRKRPIAEAVINHRFMTGAIL
;
A
#
# COMPACT_ATOMS: atom_id res chain seq x y z
N MET A 1 18.25 18.97 -82.68
CA MET A 1 19.56 18.28 -82.76
C MET A 1 19.40 16.94 -82.05
N LEU A 2 19.04 15.84 -82.74
CA LEU A 2 19.91 14.90 -83.51
C LEU A 2 21.09 14.39 -82.66
N LEU A 3 21.45 13.11 -82.54
CA LEU A 3 20.86 11.78 -82.75
C LEU A 3 21.96 10.79 -82.24
N ALA A 4 21.54 9.56 -81.90
CA ALA A 4 22.29 8.30 -82.09
C ALA A 4 23.43 7.86 -81.11
N ALA A 5 23.21 6.67 -80.53
CA ALA A 5 24.19 5.60 -80.23
C ALA A 5 24.55 4.85 -81.57
N PRO A 6 25.33 3.73 -81.70
CA PRO A 6 25.55 2.67 -80.70
C PRO A 6 26.82 1.75 -80.81
N ASP A 7 26.87 0.76 -79.91
CA ASP A 7 27.21 -0.68 -80.03
C ASP A 7 28.63 -1.32 -80.13
N CYS A 8 28.65 -2.52 -79.49
CA CYS A 8 29.41 -3.78 -79.69
C CYS A 8 30.69 -4.03 -78.86
N LEU A 9 31.04 -5.25 -78.37
CA LEU A 9 30.38 -6.53 -77.99
C LEU A 9 31.49 -7.54 -77.54
N THR A 10 31.09 -8.68 -76.93
CA THR A 10 31.78 -10.00 -76.67
C THR A 10 32.30 -10.28 -75.24
N SER A 11 31.65 -11.14 -74.40
CA SER A 11 31.55 -12.64 -74.30
C SER A 11 32.79 -13.29 -73.59
N LEU A 12 32.73 -14.09 -72.51
CA LEU A 12 32.13 -15.45 -72.35
C LEU A 12 32.17 -15.95 -70.86
N ARG A 13 31.44 -17.06 -70.61
CA ARG A 13 31.02 -17.75 -69.36
C ARG A 13 32.11 -18.53 -68.58
N TYR A 14 31.90 -18.78 -67.27
CA TYR A 14 31.73 -20.13 -66.63
C TYR A 14 31.53 -20.06 -65.08
N LYS A 15 30.72 -20.97 -64.52
CA LYS A 15 30.60 -21.33 -63.08
C LYS A 15 31.04 -22.78 -62.87
N PRO A 16 31.47 -23.19 -61.67
CA PRO A 16 30.79 -24.31 -60.99
C PRO A 16 30.74 -24.22 -59.45
N THR A 17 30.18 -25.27 -58.83
CA THR A 17 29.49 -25.33 -57.53
C THR A 17 30.15 -26.30 -56.53
N PHE A 18 29.85 -26.09 -55.23
CA PHE A 18 29.87 -26.99 -54.05
C PHE A 18 31.20 -27.53 -53.45
N LEU A 19 31.38 -27.30 -52.13
CA LEU A 19 31.62 -28.31 -51.07
C LEU A 19 31.80 -27.64 -49.68
N PHE A 20 31.13 -28.19 -48.65
CA PHE A 20 31.38 -27.92 -47.21
C PHE A 20 32.54 -28.82 -46.72
N PRO A 21 33.33 -28.43 -45.68
CA PRO A 21 33.03 -28.91 -44.31
C PRO A 21 33.39 -27.95 -43.14
N ARG A 22 32.57 -28.07 -42.07
CA ARG A 22 32.83 -28.01 -40.60
C ARG A 22 34.05 -27.22 -40.06
N GLY A 23 33.79 -26.27 -39.14
CA GLY A 23 34.76 -25.93 -38.07
C GLY A 23 34.67 -24.57 -37.36
N SER A 24 33.95 -24.54 -36.23
CA SER A 24 34.21 -23.75 -35.00
C SER A 24 33.88 -22.24 -34.85
N ARG A 25 32.97 -22.00 -33.89
CA ARG A 25 32.95 -20.97 -32.80
C ARG A 25 32.94 -19.48 -33.17
N SER A 26 31.75 -18.85 -33.18
CA SER A 26 31.02 -18.25 -32.03
C SER A 26 31.39 -16.80 -31.76
N LYS A 27 30.42 -15.89 -31.99
CA LYS A 27 30.03 -14.76 -31.13
C LYS A 27 28.87 -14.01 -31.81
N SER A 28 27.65 -14.56 -31.73
CA SER A 28 26.44 -13.78 -32.04
C SER A 28 25.92 -13.16 -30.76
N VAL A 29 25.97 -11.84 -30.69
CA VAL A 29 25.31 -11.01 -29.67
C VAL A 29 23.81 -11.23 -29.79
N SER A 30 23.24 -12.06 -28.91
CA SER A 30 21.80 -12.26 -28.82
C SER A 30 21.17 -11.08 -28.09
N ARG A 31 20.46 -10.21 -28.82
CA ARG A 31 19.43 -9.32 -28.27
C ARG A 31 18.33 -10.18 -27.66
N THR A 32 18.34 -10.37 -26.34
CA THR A 32 17.23 -10.94 -25.60
C THR A 32 16.10 -9.91 -25.51
N ARG A 33 15.19 -9.97 -26.48
CA ARG A 33 13.85 -9.38 -26.38
C ARG A 33 13.10 -10.16 -25.29
N THR A 34 12.99 -9.60 -24.10
CA THR A 34 12.10 -10.10 -23.05
C THR A 34 10.64 -9.93 -23.51
N ARG A 35 10.06 -10.98 -24.08
CA ARG A 35 8.60 -11.11 -24.23
C ARG A 35 8.01 -11.14 -22.82
N ARG A 36 7.49 -10.01 -22.32
CA ARG A 36 6.52 -9.99 -21.22
C ARG A 36 5.30 -10.77 -21.72
N ARG A 37 5.19 -12.05 -21.35
CA ARG A 37 3.91 -12.77 -21.46
C ARG A 37 2.97 -12.07 -20.49
N LEU A 38 1.91 -11.44 -21.01
CA LEU A 38 0.76 -11.06 -20.20
C LEU A 38 0.13 -12.35 -19.67
N CYS A 39 0.52 -12.77 -18.48
CA CYS A 39 -0.13 -13.87 -17.79
C CYS A 39 -1.49 -13.35 -17.31
N LYS A 40 -2.55 -13.69 -18.04
CA LYS A 40 -3.92 -13.55 -17.54
C LYS A 40 -4.07 -14.58 -16.41
N ALA A 41 -4.15 -14.11 -15.16
CA ALA A 41 -4.31 -15.00 -14.02
C ALA A 41 -5.72 -15.60 -14.04
N THR A 42 -5.85 -16.90 -14.32
CA THR A 42 -7.12 -17.61 -14.16
C THR A 42 -7.27 -17.99 -12.69
N LEU A 43 -8.31 -17.47 -12.04
CA LEU A 43 -8.60 -17.76 -10.63
C LEU A 43 -9.05 -19.21 -10.44
N ILE A 44 -8.53 -19.88 -9.42
CA ILE A 44 -8.94 -21.23 -9.04
C ILE A 44 -10.20 -21.14 -8.17
N THR A 45 -11.26 -21.84 -8.55
CA THR A 45 -12.57 -21.79 -7.85
C THR A 45 -13.00 -23.12 -7.23
N ASN A 46 -12.35 -24.23 -7.56
CA ASN A 46 -12.68 -25.53 -6.96
C ASN A 46 -12.03 -25.65 -5.57
N SER A 47 -12.84 -25.90 -4.53
CA SER A 47 -12.37 -26.08 -3.16
C SER A 47 -11.41 -27.28 -3.00
N GLU A 48 -11.55 -28.33 -3.81
CA GLU A 48 -10.66 -29.51 -3.80
C GLU A 48 -9.24 -29.18 -4.32
N SER A 49 -9.07 -28.02 -4.96
CA SER A 49 -7.76 -27.55 -5.40
C SER A 49 -6.93 -26.94 -4.28
N PHE A 50 -7.48 -26.87 -3.06
CA PHE A 50 -6.85 -26.23 -1.92
C PHE A 50 -6.80 -27.15 -0.70
N GLU A 51 -5.69 -27.08 0.02
CA GLU A 51 -5.55 -27.72 1.32
C GLU A 51 -5.21 -26.69 2.38
N VAL A 52 -6.00 -26.71 3.44
CA VAL A 52 -5.93 -25.74 4.53
C VAL A 52 -5.13 -26.33 5.69
N GLY A 53 -4.15 -25.57 6.17
CA GLY A 53 -3.30 -25.90 7.29
C GLY A 53 -3.71 -25.19 8.58
N ARG A 54 -2.71 -24.82 9.38
CA ARG A 54 -2.90 -24.22 10.71
C ARG A 54 -3.43 -22.79 10.60
N LEU A 55 -4.27 -22.39 11.58
CA LEU A 55 -4.62 -20.99 11.82
C LEU A 55 -3.34 -20.18 12.12
N PHE A 56 -3.08 -19.18 11.27
CA PHE A 56 -1.96 -18.25 11.38
C PHE A 56 -2.29 -17.08 12.30
N GLY A 57 -3.52 -16.58 12.24
CA GLY A 57 -3.96 -15.46 13.07
C GLY A 57 -5.37 -14.98 12.71
N SER A 58 -5.81 -13.92 13.35
CA SER A 58 -7.08 -13.26 13.05
C SER A 58 -6.98 -11.78 13.33
N TYR A 59 -7.62 -10.95 12.51
CA TYR A 59 -7.70 -9.52 12.72
C TYR A 59 -9.09 -9.01 12.30
N GLY A 60 -9.54 -7.93 12.95
CA GLY A 60 -10.78 -7.24 12.58
C GLY A 60 -10.55 -6.31 11.41
N PHE A 61 -11.62 -6.00 10.69
CA PHE A 61 -11.62 -4.89 9.75
C PHE A 61 -11.70 -3.55 10.50
N MET A 62 -11.00 -2.55 9.98
CA MET A 62 -11.06 -1.18 10.47
C MET A 62 -11.24 -0.28 9.26
N ASN A 63 -12.45 0.26 9.08
CA ASN A 63 -12.65 1.38 8.16
C ASN A 63 -12.12 2.63 8.87
N ILE A 64 -10.95 3.10 8.45
CA ILE A 64 -10.27 4.24 9.10
C ILE A 64 -11.02 5.54 8.83
N THR A 65 -11.93 5.55 7.84
CA THR A 65 -12.61 6.76 7.38
C THR A 65 -13.97 7.04 8.01
N SER A 66 -14.32 6.51 9.18
CA SER A 66 -15.53 6.93 9.93
C SER A 66 -15.42 8.34 10.54
N TYR A 67 -14.94 9.30 9.75
CA TYR A 67 -14.92 10.72 10.06
C TYR A 67 -16.34 11.30 9.98
N SER A 68 -16.89 11.74 11.11
CA SER A 68 -17.88 12.83 11.11
C SER A 68 -17.13 14.11 10.76
N GLY A 69 -17.41 14.72 9.61
CA GLY A 69 -16.74 15.93 9.17
C GLY A 69 -16.78 17.03 10.24
N PHE A 70 -15.67 17.77 10.36
CA PHE A 70 -15.60 19.01 11.15
C PHE A 70 -16.78 19.92 10.76
N GLN A 71 -17.73 20.11 11.67
CA GLN A 71 -18.73 21.17 11.52
C GLN A 71 -18.05 22.50 11.85
N SER A 72 -17.53 23.17 10.83
CA SER A 72 -17.20 24.59 10.95
C SER A 72 -18.50 25.38 10.99
N GLY A 73 -18.96 25.67 12.22
CA GLY A 73 -20.04 26.60 12.50
C GLY A 73 -19.56 27.58 13.56
N THR A 74 -19.39 28.83 13.14
CA THR A 74 -19.16 30.00 13.99
C THR A 74 -20.20 30.08 15.12
N ASP A 75 -19.72 30.57 16.27
CA ASP A 75 -20.43 30.92 17.52
C ASP A 75 -20.64 29.78 18.54
N ILE A 76 -20.01 29.95 19.70
CA ILE A 76 -20.61 29.91 21.06
C ILE A 76 -19.57 29.45 22.10
N GLU A 77 -19.13 30.44 22.89
CA GLU A 77 -18.92 30.43 24.34
C GLU A 77 -18.67 29.08 25.05
N TYR A 78 -17.52 29.03 25.74
CA TYR A 78 -17.11 27.97 26.66
C TYR A 78 -18.21 27.62 27.69
N SER A 79 -18.97 26.57 27.40
CA SER A 79 -19.84 25.93 28.38
C SER A 79 -19.33 24.52 28.68
N SER A 80 -18.96 24.30 29.95
CA SER A 80 -18.39 23.06 30.51
C SER A 80 -19.34 21.84 30.46
N ARG A 81 -20.48 21.92 29.74
CA ARG A 81 -21.45 20.81 29.59
C ARG A 81 -21.40 20.10 28.23
N ASP A 82 -20.66 20.61 27.24
CA ASP A 82 -20.55 19.98 25.91
C ASP A 82 -19.31 19.10 25.69
N LEU A 83 -18.42 18.96 26.69
CA LEU A 83 -17.34 17.95 26.68
C LEU A 83 -17.85 16.50 26.57
N SER A 84 -19.13 16.27 26.82
CA SER A 84 -19.78 14.95 26.79
C SER A 84 -20.40 14.60 25.41
N ARG A 85 -20.25 15.48 24.41
CA ARG A 85 -20.75 15.30 23.04
C ARG A 85 -19.64 15.34 21.97
N LEU A 86 -18.39 15.16 22.40
CA LEU A 86 -17.31 14.70 21.53
C LEU A 86 -17.79 13.45 20.82
N GLY A 87 -18.00 13.57 19.50
CA GLY A 87 -18.48 12.50 18.64
C GLY A 87 -17.78 11.22 19.02
N VAL A 88 -18.56 10.30 19.58
CA VAL A 88 -18.13 8.93 19.82
C VAL A 88 -17.57 8.47 18.49
N GLN A 89 -16.25 8.28 18.49
CA GLN A 89 -15.57 7.46 17.52
C GLN A 89 -16.35 6.14 17.59
N ASP A 90 -17.22 5.88 16.62
CA ASP A 90 -17.64 4.51 16.37
C ASP A 90 -16.39 3.81 15.83
N VAL A 91 -15.46 3.50 16.75
CA VAL A 91 -14.55 2.38 16.66
C VAL A 91 -15.44 1.15 16.77
N GLY A 92 -16.24 0.93 15.73
CA GLY A 92 -16.75 -0.40 15.48
C GLY A 92 -15.52 -1.23 15.15
N GLU A 93 -15.02 -2.00 16.11
CA GLU A 93 -14.38 -3.27 15.76
C GLU A 93 -15.40 -3.93 14.81
N GLY A 94 -15.07 -3.99 13.51
CA GLY A 94 -16.02 -4.47 12.52
C GLY A 94 -16.57 -5.80 12.98
N THR A 95 -17.88 -6.00 12.87
CA THR A 95 -18.54 -7.27 13.24
C THR A 95 -17.91 -8.47 12.54
N VAL A 96 -17.23 -8.21 11.41
CA VAL A 96 -16.50 -9.15 10.58
C VAL A 96 -15.05 -9.31 11.05
N LYS A 97 -14.71 -10.52 11.52
CA LYS A 97 -13.35 -10.93 11.89
C LYS A 97 -12.75 -11.85 10.83
N ILE A 98 -11.66 -11.43 10.19
CA ILE A 98 -10.92 -12.25 9.21
C ILE A 98 -10.04 -13.25 9.95
N ARG A 99 -9.95 -14.47 9.40
CA ARG A 99 -9.04 -15.50 9.89
C ARG A 99 -8.04 -15.83 8.80
N LEU A 100 -6.77 -15.94 9.17
CA LEU A 100 -5.68 -16.26 8.25
C LEU A 100 -5.22 -17.68 8.50
N TYR A 101 -5.09 -18.47 7.43
CA TYR A 101 -4.63 -19.86 7.52
C TYR A 101 -3.41 -20.06 6.62
N GLU A 102 -2.56 -21.01 7.01
CA GLU A 102 -1.64 -21.59 6.04
C GLU A 102 -2.46 -22.39 5.03
N GLY A 103 -2.04 -22.40 3.77
CA GLY A 103 -2.68 -23.25 2.77
C GLY A 103 -1.76 -23.55 1.61
N ARG A 104 -2.07 -24.62 0.88
CA ARG A 104 -1.36 -25.06 -0.33
C ARG A 104 -2.34 -25.36 -1.45
N VAL A 105 -1.95 -25.07 -2.68
CA VAL A 105 -2.70 -25.49 -3.87
C VAL A 105 -2.32 -26.94 -4.18
N SER A 106 -3.29 -27.86 -4.23
CA SER A 106 -3.03 -29.29 -4.45
C SER A 106 -2.43 -29.60 -5.83
N GLN A 107 -2.70 -28.75 -6.83
CA GLN A 107 -2.14 -28.83 -8.19
C GLN A 107 -0.85 -28.02 -8.44
N GLY A 108 -0.12 -27.54 -7.41
CA GLY A 108 1.12 -26.78 -7.63
C GLY A 108 1.94 -26.43 -6.39
N SER A 109 3.09 -25.78 -6.57
CA SER A 109 4.03 -25.44 -5.49
C SER A 109 3.69 -24.18 -4.69
N LEU A 110 2.53 -23.56 -4.91
CA LEU A 110 2.16 -22.25 -4.35
C LEU A 110 1.44 -22.39 -2.99
N ARG A 111 1.88 -21.60 -2.00
CA ARG A 111 1.33 -21.55 -0.63
C ARG A 111 0.69 -20.18 -0.35
N GLY A 112 -0.29 -20.13 0.56
CA GLY A 112 -0.94 -18.93 1.14
C GLY A 112 -2.46 -18.89 0.96
N MET A 113 -3.24 -18.77 2.06
CA MET A 113 -4.72 -18.72 2.02
C MET A 113 -5.36 -17.93 3.18
N PRO A 114 -5.74 -16.66 3.01
CA PRO A 114 -6.67 -15.98 3.93
C PRO A 114 -8.11 -16.51 3.81
N VAL A 115 -8.94 -16.27 4.84
CA VAL A 115 -10.26 -16.88 4.99
C VAL A 115 -11.27 -15.89 5.53
N TYR A 116 -12.41 -15.79 4.87
CA TYR A 116 -13.56 -15.04 5.35
C TYR A 116 -14.53 -16.03 5.98
N PRO A 117 -14.94 -15.83 7.24
CA PRO A 117 -15.97 -16.68 7.81
C PRO A 117 -17.29 -16.37 7.09
N GLY A 118 -17.83 -17.31 6.32
CA GLY A 118 -19.17 -17.12 5.73
C GLY A 118 -20.29 -17.55 6.68
N GLN A 119 -21.43 -17.89 6.08
CA GLN A 119 -22.80 -17.56 6.50
C GLN A 119 -23.28 -17.87 7.93
N ARG A 120 -22.48 -18.45 8.82
CA ARG A 120 -22.87 -18.72 10.21
C ARG A 120 -22.14 -17.87 11.27
N ALA A 121 -21.15 -17.05 10.89
CA ALA A 121 -20.41 -16.22 11.84
C ALA A 121 -20.20 -14.74 11.44
N GLY A 122 -20.25 -14.37 10.16
CA GLY A 122 -19.97 -12.99 9.68
C GLY A 122 -21.15 -12.20 9.09
N GLY A 123 -22.30 -12.84 8.85
CA GLY A 123 -23.50 -12.20 8.28
C GLY A 123 -23.36 -11.72 6.83
N LYS A 124 -24.39 -11.03 6.32
CA LYS A 124 -24.43 -10.49 4.93
C LYS A 124 -23.26 -9.55 4.62
N GLU A 125 -22.75 -8.86 5.64
CA GLU A 125 -21.66 -7.90 5.53
C GLU A 125 -20.34 -8.59 5.16
N ALA A 126 -20.01 -9.71 5.80
CA ALA A 126 -18.81 -10.50 5.49
C ALA A 126 -18.82 -11.04 4.06
N ASP A 127 -19.97 -11.51 3.58
CA ASP A 127 -20.13 -11.99 2.19
C ASP A 127 -19.95 -10.85 1.19
N MET A 128 -20.49 -9.66 1.48
CA MET A 128 -20.31 -8.47 0.66
C MET A 128 -18.84 -8.04 0.60
N MET A 129 -18.14 -8.03 1.74
CA MET A 129 -16.72 -7.69 1.83
C MET A 129 -15.86 -8.68 1.03
N ALA A 130 -16.09 -9.98 1.22
CA ALA A 130 -15.35 -11.02 0.50
C ALA A 130 -15.60 -10.98 -1.01
N ALA A 131 -16.85 -10.78 -1.44
CA ALA A 131 -17.20 -10.61 -2.84
C ALA A 131 -16.56 -9.34 -3.44
N ASN A 132 -16.55 -8.22 -2.70
CA ASN A 132 -15.93 -6.99 -3.17
C ASN A 132 -14.41 -7.15 -3.31
N GLU A 133 -13.75 -7.79 -2.34
CA GLU A 133 -12.32 -8.06 -2.40
C GLU A 133 -11.95 -8.99 -3.57
N LEU A 134 -12.72 -10.07 -3.77
CA LEU A 134 -12.58 -10.97 -4.92
C LEU A 134 -12.68 -10.19 -6.24
N ASN A 135 -13.70 -9.35 -6.37
CA ASN A 135 -13.95 -8.55 -7.58
C ASN A 135 -12.83 -7.53 -7.82
N ALA A 136 -12.39 -6.83 -6.78
CA ALA A 136 -11.30 -5.86 -6.86
C ALA A 136 -10.01 -6.52 -7.35
N HIS A 137 -9.60 -7.63 -6.73
CA HIS A 137 -8.41 -8.37 -7.18
C HIS A 137 -8.57 -8.96 -8.58
N SER A 138 -9.72 -9.54 -8.91
CA SER A 138 -10.00 -10.08 -10.24
C SER A 138 -9.85 -9.00 -11.33
N PHE A 139 -10.44 -7.83 -11.09
CA PHE A 139 -10.36 -6.67 -11.98
C PHE A 139 -8.90 -6.21 -12.16
N LEU A 140 -8.20 -5.92 -11.05
CA LEU A 140 -6.83 -5.41 -11.07
C LEU A 140 -5.84 -6.39 -11.71
N GLN A 141 -6.01 -7.70 -11.50
CA GLN A 141 -5.14 -8.73 -12.08
C GLN A 141 -5.45 -9.05 -13.54
N SER A 142 -6.61 -8.64 -14.04
CA SER A 142 -6.99 -8.77 -15.45
C SER A 142 -6.47 -7.63 -16.34
N SER A 143 -5.85 -6.61 -15.72
CA SER A 143 -5.35 -5.41 -16.41
C SER A 143 -4.32 -5.73 -17.51
N SER A 144 -4.46 -5.05 -18.64
CA SER A 144 -3.52 -5.10 -19.76
C SER A 144 -2.16 -4.45 -19.44
N LYS A 145 -2.07 -3.65 -18.37
CA LYS A 145 -0.82 -3.06 -17.89
C LYS A 145 0.06 -4.05 -17.11
N GLY A 146 -0.46 -5.25 -16.83
CA GLY A 146 0.20 -6.30 -16.06
C GLY A 146 -0.08 -6.20 -14.55
N ILE A 147 0.49 -7.13 -13.79
CA ILE A 147 0.25 -7.26 -12.34
C ILE A 147 1.22 -6.35 -11.57
N CYS A 148 0.69 -5.52 -10.68
CA CYS A 148 1.49 -4.70 -9.78
C CYS A 148 2.22 -5.56 -8.74
N GLN A 149 3.55 -5.41 -8.63
CA GLN A 149 4.34 -6.14 -7.64
C GLN A 149 4.05 -5.72 -6.19
N ASN A 150 3.48 -4.52 -6.02
CA ASN A 150 3.15 -3.89 -4.74
C ASN A 150 1.67 -4.09 -4.34
N LEU A 151 0.97 -5.03 -5.00
CA LEU A 151 -0.34 -5.52 -4.60
C LEU A 151 -0.25 -7.02 -4.34
N LEU A 152 -0.99 -7.50 -3.34
CA LEU A 152 -1.10 -8.92 -3.04
C LEU A 152 -1.81 -9.66 -4.18
N ILE A 153 -1.31 -10.84 -4.53
CA ILE A 153 -1.88 -11.63 -5.64
C ILE A 153 -2.91 -12.61 -5.12
N LEU A 154 -4.14 -12.48 -5.61
CA LEU A 154 -5.21 -13.44 -5.45
C LEU A 154 -4.99 -14.63 -6.41
N VAL A 155 -4.92 -15.82 -5.83
CA VAL A 155 -4.76 -17.11 -6.52
C VAL A 155 -6.13 -17.70 -6.87
N GLY A 156 -7.13 -17.51 -6.02
CA GLY A 156 -8.45 -18.07 -6.23
C GLY A 156 -9.44 -17.69 -5.14
N GLY A 157 -10.69 -18.08 -5.33
CA GLY A 157 -11.74 -17.91 -4.33
C GLY A 157 -12.78 -19.01 -4.48
N PHE A 158 -13.23 -19.58 -3.37
CA PHE A 158 -14.18 -20.70 -3.37
C PHE A 158 -15.10 -20.65 -2.15
N GLU A 159 -16.24 -21.31 -2.28
CA GLU A 159 -17.16 -21.54 -1.18
C GLU A 159 -16.96 -22.95 -0.62
N THR A 160 -16.98 -23.09 0.69
CA THR A 160 -16.91 -24.39 1.36
C THR A 160 -18.29 -25.03 1.45
N LYS A 161 -18.33 -26.34 1.73
CA LYS A 161 -19.59 -27.07 1.99
C LYS A 161 -20.41 -26.51 3.14
N THR A 162 -19.78 -25.73 4.04
CA THR A 162 -20.40 -25.05 5.17
C THR A 162 -20.92 -23.65 4.83
N GLY A 163 -20.76 -23.18 3.59
CA GLY A 163 -21.18 -21.85 3.15
C GLY A 163 -20.20 -20.73 3.53
N GLU A 164 -18.95 -21.07 3.84
CA GLU A 164 -17.90 -20.07 4.09
C GLU A 164 -17.21 -19.63 2.80
N GLN A 165 -16.94 -18.34 2.65
CA GLN A 165 -16.22 -17.78 1.50
C GLN A 165 -14.71 -17.71 1.76
N TRP A 166 -13.91 -18.35 0.92
CA TRP A 166 -12.46 -18.45 1.10
C TRP A 166 -11.76 -17.76 -0.06
N LEU A 167 -10.77 -16.92 0.24
CA LEU A 167 -9.95 -16.25 -0.77
C LEU A 167 -8.51 -16.70 -0.62
N ALA A 168 -7.93 -17.35 -1.62
CA ALA A 168 -6.55 -17.81 -1.59
C ALA A 168 -5.62 -16.76 -2.19
N PHE A 169 -4.50 -16.45 -1.52
CA PHE A 169 -3.55 -15.44 -1.96
C PHE A 169 -2.12 -15.97 -1.93
N ARG A 170 -1.28 -15.50 -2.85
CA ARG A 170 0.13 -15.91 -2.88
C ARG A 170 0.82 -15.52 -1.57
N ASN A 171 1.55 -16.46 -0.97
CA ASN A 171 2.37 -16.20 0.20
C ASN A 171 3.57 -15.32 -0.17
N ASP A 172 3.37 -14.02 -0.04
CA ASP A 172 4.32 -12.97 -0.35
C ASP A 172 5.05 -12.42 0.88
N GLY A 173 4.75 -12.98 2.05
CA GLY A 173 5.24 -12.52 3.34
C GLY A 173 4.27 -12.87 4.45
N LYS A 174 4.80 -13.00 5.67
CA LYS A 174 4.02 -13.34 6.88
C LYS A 174 3.91 -12.20 7.87
N TYR A 175 4.64 -11.11 7.63
CA TYR A 175 4.70 -9.94 8.50
C TYR A 175 3.91 -8.81 7.86
N SER A 176 3.31 -7.97 8.70
CA SER A 176 2.73 -6.70 8.31
C SER A 176 3.68 -5.53 8.62
N ALA A 177 3.36 -4.33 8.13
CA ALA A 177 4.07 -3.12 8.56
C ALA A 177 3.84 -2.82 10.06
N ALA A 178 2.68 -3.21 10.61
CA ALA A 178 2.43 -3.16 12.05
C ALA A 178 3.36 -4.08 12.84
N ASP A 179 3.58 -5.32 12.37
CA ASP A 179 4.53 -6.26 13.00
C ASP A 179 5.96 -5.70 12.97
N TYR A 180 6.37 -5.13 11.85
CA TYR A 180 7.68 -4.47 11.73
C TYR A 180 7.84 -3.35 12.76
N ALA A 181 6.87 -2.43 12.81
CA ALA A 181 6.91 -1.28 13.71
C ALA A 181 6.96 -1.72 15.17
N LYS A 182 6.14 -2.70 15.56
CA LYS A 182 6.15 -3.30 16.90
C LYS A 182 7.50 -3.92 17.25
N VAL A 183 8.07 -4.73 16.36
CA VAL A 183 9.39 -5.36 16.61
C VAL A 183 10.49 -4.29 16.72
N MET A 184 10.41 -3.20 15.97
CA MET A 184 11.39 -2.12 16.05
C MET A 184 11.26 -1.29 17.31
N SER A 185 10.04 -0.95 17.76
CA SER A 185 9.82 -0.20 19.00
C SER A 185 10.23 -1.00 20.23
N GLU A 186 9.92 -2.29 20.28
CA GLU A 186 10.41 -3.19 21.33
C GLU A 186 11.94 -3.30 21.35
N LYS A 187 12.59 -3.25 20.19
CA LYS A 187 14.05 -3.19 20.10
C LYS A 187 14.58 -1.86 20.65
N VAL A 188 13.93 -0.73 20.39
CA VAL A 188 14.32 0.57 20.97
C VAL A 188 14.26 0.51 22.49
N SER A 189 13.14 0.05 23.08
CA SER A 189 13.00 -0.11 24.54
C SER A 189 14.08 -1.02 25.14
N LYS A 190 14.37 -2.18 24.51
CA LYS A 190 15.41 -3.08 25.00
C LYS A 190 16.80 -2.45 24.97
N ASN A 191 17.12 -1.68 23.94
CA ASN A 191 18.42 -1.01 23.84
C ASN A 191 18.61 0.09 24.90
N LEU A 192 17.53 0.75 25.33
CA LEU A 192 17.57 1.72 26.42
C LEU A 192 17.79 1.03 27.77
N VAL A 193 17.11 -0.10 28.02
CA VAL A 193 17.31 -0.90 29.24
C VAL A 193 18.75 -1.48 29.29
N LEU A 194 19.29 -1.92 28.15
CA LEU A 194 20.68 -2.36 28.01
C LEU A 194 21.69 -1.17 27.94
N GLY A 195 21.17 0.05 27.91
CA GLY A 195 21.87 1.31 27.63
C GLY A 195 22.82 1.80 28.70
N GLU A 196 22.90 1.14 29.86
CA GLU A 196 24.00 1.33 30.82
C GLU A 196 25.21 0.41 30.55
N GLN A 197 25.10 -0.61 29.67
CA GLN A 197 26.17 -1.60 29.46
C GLN A 197 26.70 -1.74 28.01
N MET A 198 26.03 -1.21 26.98
CA MET A 198 26.39 -1.44 25.56
C MET A 198 26.72 -0.18 24.71
N SER A 199 26.80 1.01 25.29
CA SER A 199 26.79 2.30 24.56
C SER A 199 28.11 2.74 23.89
N TRP A 200 29.18 1.95 23.91
CA TRP A 200 30.51 2.43 23.48
C TRP A 200 30.71 2.58 21.95
N ASN A 201 29.83 2.04 21.09
CA ASN A 201 29.99 2.09 19.64
C ASN A 201 29.00 3.05 18.95
N GLN A 202 29.34 4.33 18.89
CA GLN A 202 28.55 5.37 18.21
C GLN A 202 28.33 5.07 16.71
N PHE A 203 29.32 4.45 16.05
CA PHE A 203 29.22 4.11 14.62
C PHE A 203 28.11 3.08 14.35
N GLU A 204 27.97 2.06 15.20
CA GLU A 204 26.91 1.07 15.06
C GLU A 204 25.51 1.66 15.26
N GLN A 205 25.35 2.60 16.18
CA GLN A 205 24.07 3.28 16.42
C GLN A 205 23.65 4.11 15.21
N VAL A 206 24.56 4.92 14.66
CA VAL A 206 24.32 5.74 13.45
C VAL A 206 23.94 4.84 12.26
N GLN A 207 24.66 3.74 12.05
CA GLN A 207 24.36 2.79 10.97
C GLN A 207 23.02 2.08 11.18
N ARG A 208 22.63 1.79 12.42
CA ARG A 208 21.31 1.19 12.73
C ARG A 208 20.19 2.15 12.37
N ILE A 209 20.28 3.41 12.80
CA ILE A 209 19.29 4.42 12.47
C ILE A 209 19.22 4.64 10.95
N LYS A 210 20.36 4.72 10.26
CA LYS A 210 20.37 4.83 8.80
C LYS A 210 19.62 3.68 8.11
N ARG A 211 19.91 2.43 8.48
CA ARG A 211 19.21 1.25 7.93
C ARG A 211 17.70 1.29 8.19
N ARG A 212 17.28 1.74 9.37
CA ARG A 212 15.86 1.91 9.71
C ARG A 212 15.18 2.92 8.79
N ARG A 213 15.81 4.08 8.58
CA ARG A 213 15.31 5.11 7.65
C ARG A 213 15.17 4.57 6.23
N ASP A 214 16.21 3.90 5.71
CA ASP A 214 16.18 3.30 4.38
C ASP A 214 15.08 2.25 4.23
N PHE A 215 14.85 1.44 5.27
CA PHE A 215 13.80 0.44 5.29
C PHE A 215 12.41 1.07 5.29
N VAL A 216 12.16 2.05 6.16
CA VAL A 216 10.88 2.78 6.24
C VAL A 216 10.57 3.49 4.92
N ILE A 217 11.55 4.16 4.32
CA ILE A 217 11.36 4.86 3.04
C ILE A 217 11.02 3.86 1.92
N LYS A 218 11.70 2.71 1.84
CA LYS A 218 11.33 1.67 0.87
C LYS A 218 9.95 1.09 1.11
N LEU A 219 9.55 0.96 2.38
CA LEU A 219 8.20 0.53 2.75
C LEU A 219 7.16 1.51 2.18
N LEU A 220 7.33 2.80 2.48
CA LEU A 220 6.45 3.87 2.00
C LEU A 220 6.40 3.94 0.47
N GLN A 221 7.56 3.90 -0.20
CA GLN A 221 7.62 3.86 -1.66
C GLN A 221 6.82 2.68 -2.24
N GLY A 222 6.92 1.50 -1.64
CA GLY A 222 6.18 0.32 -2.08
C GLY A 222 4.67 0.49 -1.90
N ALA A 223 4.24 0.98 -0.73
CA ALA A 223 2.84 1.28 -0.45
C ALA A 223 2.26 2.29 -1.45
N MET A 224 2.97 3.40 -1.67
CA MET A 224 2.53 4.44 -2.61
C MET A 224 2.51 3.96 -4.07
N ARG A 225 3.45 3.10 -4.48
CA ARG A 225 3.41 2.46 -5.81
C ARG A 225 2.18 1.57 -5.98
N GLY A 226 1.81 0.82 -4.93
CA GLY A 226 0.57 0.04 -4.90
C GLY A 226 -0.66 0.94 -5.03
N LEU A 227 -0.69 2.04 -4.27
CA LEU A 227 -1.81 2.99 -4.26
C LEU A 227 -1.95 3.73 -5.60
N SER A 228 -0.83 4.19 -6.18
CA SER A 228 -0.80 4.80 -7.51
C SER A 228 -1.36 3.85 -8.57
N PHE A 229 -1.02 2.56 -8.49
CA PHE A 229 -1.58 1.57 -9.40
C PHE A 229 -3.10 1.41 -9.23
N LEU A 230 -3.63 1.43 -8.00
CA LEU A 230 -5.08 1.40 -7.76
C LEU A 230 -5.76 2.62 -8.39
N HIS A 231 -5.24 3.83 -8.13
CA HIS A 231 -5.79 5.09 -8.62
C HIS A 231 -5.76 5.18 -10.15
N GLU A 232 -4.71 4.65 -10.80
CA GLU A 232 -4.62 4.54 -12.26
C GLU A 232 -5.66 3.60 -12.90
N HIS A 233 -6.27 2.72 -12.11
CA HIS A 233 -7.30 1.78 -12.54
C HIS A 233 -8.68 2.15 -11.99
N ASP A 234 -8.87 3.42 -11.61
CA ASP A 234 -10.13 3.92 -11.05
C ASP A 234 -10.60 3.11 -9.83
N ARG A 235 -9.65 2.70 -8.99
CA ARG A 235 -9.91 1.98 -7.73
C ARG A 235 -9.32 2.70 -6.54
N LEU A 236 -10.09 2.77 -5.46
CA LEU A 236 -9.64 3.24 -4.15
C LEU A 236 -9.32 2.07 -3.21
N HIS A 237 -8.53 2.32 -2.17
CA HIS A 237 -8.24 1.35 -1.11
C HIS A 237 -9.22 1.45 0.06
N GLN A 238 -9.41 2.66 0.63
CA GLN A 238 -10.41 2.98 1.68
C GLN A 238 -10.25 2.25 3.03
N SER A 239 -9.05 1.75 3.31
CA SER A 239 -8.73 0.99 4.53
C SER A 239 -7.22 0.93 4.77
N LEU A 240 -6.48 1.91 4.27
CA LEU A 240 -5.04 1.89 4.25
C LEU A 240 -4.47 2.15 5.65
N GLY A 241 -3.78 1.16 6.19
CA GLY A 241 -3.13 1.22 7.50
C GLY A 241 -1.96 0.25 7.61
N PRO A 242 -1.25 0.21 8.75
CA PRO A 242 -0.04 -0.59 8.91
C PRO A 242 -0.28 -2.11 8.79
N SER A 243 -1.49 -2.59 9.09
CA SER A 243 -1.87 -4.00 8.92
C SER A 243 -2.19 -4.36 7.47
N SER A 244 -2.58 -3.37 6.64
CA SER A 244 -2.94 -3.55 5.22
C SER A 244 -1.73 -3.68 4.28
N ILE A 245 -0.52 -3.85 4.82
CA ILE A 245 0.72 -3.95 4.05
C ILE A 245 1.48 -5.20 4.45
N VAL A 246 1.63 -6.15 3.53
CA VAL A 246 2.43 -7.37 3.70
C VAL A 246 3.88 -7.09 3.37
N LEU A 247 4.77 -7.60 4.22
CA LEU A 247 6.22 -7.54 4.06
C LEU A 247 6.81 -8.94 3.92
N ASN A 248 7.67 -9.11 2.91
CA ASN A 248 8.43 -10.34 2.71
C ASN A 248 9.59 -10.49 3.70
N THR A 249 10.07 -9.39 4.30
CA THR A 249 11.09 -9.38 5.34
C THR A 249 10.88 -8.18 6.28
N ILE A 250 11.31 -8.31 7.53
CA ILE A 250 11.39 -7.23 8.52
C ILE A 250 12.85 -6.95 8.94
N ILE A 251 13.81 -7.53 8.23
CA ILE A 251 15.23 -7.39 8.49
C ILE A 251 15.73 -6.13 7.78
N GLU A 252 16.06 -5.09 8.54
CA GLU A 252 16.46 -3.77 8.00
C GLU A 252 17.71 -3.84 7.09
N ARG A 253 18.59 -4.83 7.29
CA ARG A 253 19.77 -5.06 6.42
C ARG A 253 19.39 -5.52 5.02
N ASP A 254 18.24 -6.17 4.87
CA ASP A 254 17.75 -6.72 3.61
C ASP A 254 16.78 -5.76 2.91
N ALA A 255 16.78 -4.47 3.27
CA ALA A 255 15.91 -3.46 2.68
C ALA A 255 16.00 -3.42 1.13
N ALA A 256 17.13 -3.81 0.53
CA ALA A 256 17.28 -4.00 -0.93
C ALA A 256 16.27 -4.97 -1.55
N TYR A 257 15.83 -5.97 -0.79
CA TYR A 257 14.92 -7.02 -1.22
C TYR A 257 13.49 -6.83 -0.69
N LEU A 258 13.23 -5.74 0.03
CA LEU A 258 11.90 -5.46 0.57
C LEU A 258 10.92 -5.16 -0.57
N VAL A 259 9.81 -5.90 -0.62
CA VAL A 259 8.69 -5.67 -1.53
C VAL A 259 7.41 -5.55 -0.71
N PRO A 260 7.02 -4.32 -0.31
CA PRO A 260 5.77 -4.06 0.40
C PRO A 260 4.58 -4.27 -0.54
N ARG A 261 3.52 -4.93 -0.06
CA ARG A 261 2.32 -5.20 -0.86
C ARG A 261 1.04 -4.82 -0.13
N LEU A 262 0.20 -4.01 -0.77
CA LEU A 262 -1.13 -3.70 -0.24
C LEU A 262 -2.02 -4.95 -0.30
N ARG A 263 -2.91 -5.09 0.68
CA ARG A 263 -3.91 -6.15 0.84
C ARG A 263 -5.21 -5.54 1.39
N ASP A 264 -6.23 -6.36 1.61
CA ASP A 264 -7.48 -5.97 2.27
C ASP A 264 -8.33 -5.02 1.43
N LEU A 265 -8.57 -5.38 0.17
CA LEU A 265 -9.39 -4.62 -0.78
C LEU A 265 -10.91 -4.79 -0.56
N ALA A 266 -11.33 -5.29 0.60
CA ALA A 266 -12.74 -5.45 0.97
C ALA A 266 -13.56 -4.15 0.92
N PHE A 267 -12.93 -3.00 1.20
CA PHE A 267 -13.56 -1.67 1.10
C PHE A 267 -13.22 -0.95 -0.20
N SER A 268 -12.56 -1.61 -1.15
CA SER A 268 -12.18 -0.97 -2.41
C SER A 268 -13.40 -0.46 -3.16
N VAL A 269 -13.32 0.78 -3.64
CA VAL A 269 -14.41 1.44 -4.36
C VAL A 269 -14.01 1.69 -5.80
N ASP A 270 -14.91 1.39 -6.74
CA ASP A 270 -14.79 1.77 -8.14
C ASP A 270 -15.21 3.23 -8.32
N ILE A 271 -14.31 4.03 -8.89
CA ILE A 271 -14.51 5.47 -9.12
C ILE A 271 -14.56 5.82 -10.62
N SER A 272 -14.81 4.82 -11.47
CA SER A 272 -15.17 5.07 -12.86
C SER A 272 -16.47 5.89 -12.93
N TYR A 273 -16.59 6.75 -13.94
CA TYR A 273 -17.76 7.63 -14.07
C TYR A 273 -19.07 6.85 -14.15
N SER A 274 -19.08 5.67 -14.80
CA SER A 274 -20.25 4.79 -14.85
C SER A 274 -20.69 4.32 -13.47
N CYS A 275 -19.75 3.90 -12.61
CA CYS A 275 -20.08 3.46 -11.26
C CYS A 275 -20.52 4.63 -10.35
N LEU A 276 -19.96 5.83 -10.55
CA LEU A 276 -20.37 7.01 -9.78
C LEU A 276 -21.79 7.50 -10.13
N GLU A 277 -22.26 7.24 -11.35
CA GLU A 277 -23.63 7.55 -11.79
C GLU A 277 -24.68 6.59 -11.21
N GLU A 278 -24.34 5.32 -11.01
CA GLU A 278 -25.22 4.28 -10.45
C GLU A 278 -25.59 4.53 -8.98
N GLY A 279 -24.88 5.43 -8.29
CA GLY A 279 -25.13 5.84 -6.91
C GLY A 279 -24.28 5.07 -5.88
N PRO A 280 -24.33 5.51 -4.60
CA PRO A 280 -23.50 4.94 -3.54
C PRO A 280 -23.90 3.49 -3.24
N SER A 281 -22.91 2.58 -3.22
CA SER A 281 -23.08 1.25 -2.65
C SER A 281 -23.03 1.30 -1.12
N THR A 282 -23.57 0.28 -0.43
CA THR A 282 -23.56 0.23 1.05
C THR A 282 -22.16 0.38 1.65
N LEU A 283 -21.12 -0.20 1.01
CA LEU A 283 -19.74 -0.08 1.48
C LEU A 283 -19.12 1.30 1.24
N SER A 284 -19.63 2.07 0.27
CA SER A 284 -19.10 3.38 -0.13
C SER A 284 -19.95 4.56 0.35
N GLU A 285 -21.10 4.32 0.99
CA GLU A 285 -22.01 5.37 1.44
C GLU A 285 -21.32 6.39 2.37
N GLY A 286 -20.50 5.88 3.31
CA GLY A 286 -19.71 6.73 4.22
C GLY A 286 -18.76 7.66 3.47
N LEU A 287 -18.05 7.14 2.47
CA LEU A 287 -17.14 7.91 1.62
C LEU A 287 -17.88 9.05 0.91
N TRP A 288 -19.01 8.75 0.29
CA TRP A 288 -19.75 9.74 -0.48
C TRP A 288 -20.46 10.77 0.39
N ARG A 289 -20.83 10.41 1.62
CA ARG A 289 -21.31 11.35 2.63
C ARG A 289 -20.22 12.36 3.02
N ARG A 290 -18.99 11.89 3.28
CA ARG A 290 -17.84 12.77 3.55
C ARG A 290 -17.49 13.65 2.36
N ALA A 291 -17.51 13.08 1.14
CA ALA A 291 -17.27 13.84 -0.09
C ALA A 291 -18.25 15.03 -0.20
N SER A 292 -19.54 14.76 0.01
CA SER A 292 -20.59 15.79 -0.04
C SER A 292 -20.40 16.84 1.05
N ALA A 293 -20.04 16.43 2.27
CA ALA A 293 -19.75 17.34 3.38
C ALA A 293 -18.51 18.23 3.11
N ALA A 294 -17.52 17.72 2.37
CA ALA A 294 -16.35 18.48 1.93
C ALA A 294 -16.62 19.36 0.68
N GLY A 295 -17.87 19.40 0.21
CA GLY A 295 -18.29 20.19 -0.95
C GLY A 295 -17.94 19.58 -2.31
N ALA A 296 -17.71 18.27 -2.39
CA ALA A 296 -17.53 17.56 -3.65
C ALA A 296 -18.90 17.15 -4.24
N LEU A 297 -19.46 18.00 -5.09
CA LEU A 297 -20.84 17.85 -5.58
C LEU A 297 -20.91 17.23 -6.98
N THR A 298 -19.90 17.46 -7.82
CA THR A 298 -19.80 16.89 -9.16
C THR A 298 -19.16 15.50 -9.16
N LEU A 299 -19.38 14.72 -10.22
CA LEU A 299 -18.74 13.40 -10.38
C LEU A 299 -17.20 13.51 -10.38
N MET A 300 -16.67 14.55 -11.04
CA MET A 300 -15.22 14.83 -11.05
C MET A 300 -14.69 15.13 -9.65
N GLU A 301 -15.40 15.95 -8.87
CA GLU A 301 -14.98 16.27 -7.50
C GLU A 301 -15.10 15.07 -6.58
N LYS A 302 -16.14 14.24 -6.72
CA LYS A 302 -16.26 12.99 -5.94
C LYS A 302 -15.10 12.04 -6.23
N ARG A 303 -14.74 11.88 -7.51
CA ARG A 303 -13.56 11.10 -7.92
C ARG A 303 -12.28 11.66 -7.29
N ALA A 304 -12.07 12.97 -7.38
CA ALA A 304 -10.91 13.65 -6.79
C ALA A 304 -10.88 13.52 -5.26
N PHE A 305 -12.03 13.64 -4.61
CA PHE A 305 -12.18 13.46 -3.16
C PHE A 305 -11.77 12.05 -2.74
N GLY A 306 -12.29 11.00 -3.41
CA GLY A 306 -11.95 9.62 -3.07
C GLY A 306 -10.45 9.32 -3.17
N ILE A 307 -9.80 9.83 -4.23
CA ILE A 307 -8.34 9.73 -4.39
C ILE A 307 -7.63 10.46 -3.25
N ALA A 308 -8.06 11.68 -2.92
CA ALA A 308 -7.49 12.48 -1.85
C ALA A 308 -7.75 11.91 -0.45
N ASP A 309 -8.81 11.12 -0.27
CA ASP A 309 -9.15 10.42 0.97
C ASP A 309 -8.19 9.25 1.23
N ASP A 310 -7.90 8.45 0.20
CA ASP A 310 -6.84 7.43 0.26
C ASP A 310 -5.46 8.05 0.57
N ILE A 311 -5.17 9.24 0.05
CA ILE A 311 -3.91 9.96 0.31
C ILE A 311 -3.83 10.43 1.77
N TYR A 312 -4.95 10.80 2.37
CA TYR A 312 -5.02 11.14 3.78
C TYR A 312 -4.70 9.92 4.66
N GLU A 313 -5.31 8.77 4.37
CA GLU A 313 -4.97 7.51 5.05
C GLU A 313 -3.48 7.15 4.86
N ALA A 314 -2.93 7.35 3.66
CA ALA A 314 -1.52 7.17 3.40
C ALA A 314 -0.63 8.13 4.22
N GLY A 315 -1.12 9.35 4.50
CA GLY A 315 -0.47 10.31 5.38
C GLY A 315 -0.43 9.83 6.83
N LEU A 316 -1.53 9.27 7.34
CA LEU A 316 -1.58 8.65 8.67
C LEU A 316 -0.65 7.43 8.78
N LEU A 317 -0.62 6.60 7.74
CA LEU A 317 0.34 5.49 7.62
C LEU A 317 1.79 6.01 7.61
N PHE A 318 2.07 7.10 6.89
CA PHE A 318 3.39 7.71 6.87
C PHE A 318 3.79 8.20 8.27
N ALA A 319 2.91 8.93 8.96
CA ALA A 319 3.16 9.35 10.33
C ALA A 319 3.41 8.12 11.23
N TYR A 320 2.59 7.07 11.14
CA TYR A 320 2.76 5.85 11.93
C TYR A 320 4.16 5.24 11.75
N LEU A 321 4.61 5.11 10.49
CA LEU A 321 5.91 4.54 10.16
C LEU A 321 7.09 5.48 10.47
N ALA A 322 6.86 6.78 10.58
CA ALA A 322 7.85 7.75 10.99
C ALA A 322 8.07 7.77 12.51
N PHE A 323 7.02 7.50 13.29
CA PHE A 323 7.09 7.55 14.76
C PHE A 323 7.33 6.20 15.41
N VAL A 324 6.44 5.22 15.16
CA VAL A 324 6.39 3.98 15.96
C VAL A 324 7.69 3.17 15.86
N PRO A 325 8.33 2.97 14.69
CA PRO A 325 9.59 2.23 14.63
C PRO A 325 10.77 2.93 15.31
N PHE A 326 10.68 4.23 15.59
CA PHE A 326 11.77 5.05 16.11
C PHE A 326 11.65 5.37 17.60
N CYS A 327 10.47 5.21 18.20
CA CYS A 327 10.27 5.41 19.64
C CYS A 327 10.18 4.09 20.41
N GLU A 328 10.16 4.19 21.73
CA GLU A 328 9.93 3.06 22.63
C GLU A 328 8.52 2.47 22.47
N ALA A 329 8.41 1.17 22.75
CA ALA A 329 7.12 0.50 22.77
C ALA A 329 6.17 1.13 23.80
N GLY A 330 4.94 1.43 23.38
CA GLY A 330 3.92 2.03 24.24
C GLY A 330 3.92 3.56 24.31
N ILE A 331 4.93 4.23 23.72
CA ILE A 331 4.94 5.70 23.62
C ILE A 331 3.98 6.20 22.55
N MET A 332 3.98 5.54 21.40
CA MET A 332 3.14 5.90 20.27
C MET A 332 2.48 4.65 19.69
N ASP A 333 1.19 4.77 19.38
CA ASP A 333 0.42 3.81 18.59
C ASP A 333 -0.45 4.56 17.58
N SER A 334 -1.18 3.83 16.73
CA SER A 334 -2.00 4.44 15.67
C SER A 334 -3.02 5.43 16.22
N LEU A 335 -3.69 5.10 17.34
CA LEU A 335 -4.76 5.92 17.91
C LEU A 335 -4.20 7.17 18.59
N SER A 336 -3.10 7.02 19.32
CA SER A 336 -2.42 8.11 20.00
C SER A 336 -1.86 9.12 19.00
N LEU A 337 -1.26 8.64 17.91
CA LEU A 337 -0.76 9.50 16.85
C LEU A 337 -1.89 10.22 16.12
N GLN A 338 -2.98 9.51 15.82
CA GLN A 338 -4.15 10.11 15.20
C GLN A 338 -4.76 11.21 16.10
N ARG A 339 -4.92 10.94 17.41
CA ARG A 339 -5.38 11.95 18.37
C ARG A 339 -4.46 13.15 18.46
N LEU A 340 -3.15 12.91 18.49
CA LEU A 340 -2.14 13.97 18.53
C LEU A 340 -2.29 14.90 17.31
N LEU A 341 -2.31 14.32 16.11
CA LEU A 341 -2.37 15.08 14.86
C LEU A 341 -3.73 15.75 14.68
N GLU A 342 -4.82 15.01 14.83
CA GLU A 342 -6.16 15.46 14.43
C GLU A 342 -6.87 16.23 15.54
N SER A 343 -6.74 15.81 16.80
CA SER A 343 -7.49 16.39 17.92
C SER A 343 -6.68 17.42 18.70
N THR A 344 -5.42 17.12 19.03
CA THR A 344 -4.58 17.99 19.85
C THR A 344 -4.05 19.18 19.06
N PHE A 345 -3.44 18.92 17.90
CA PHE A 345 -2.84 19.97 17.07
C PHE A 345 -3.66 20.34 15.84
N GLN A 346 -4.81 19.71 15.61
CA GLN A 346 -5.73 20.07 14.52
C GLN A 346 -5.03 20.15 13.14
N LEU A 347 -4.12 19.22 12.89
CA LEU A 347 -3.31 19.08 11.69
C LEU A 347 -2.27 20.20 11.46
N ASP A 348 -1.96 20.97 12.51
CA ASP A 348 -0.79 21.86 12.57
C ASP A 348 0.47 21.02 12.84
N LEU A 349 1.21 20.70 11.78
CA LEU A 349 2.41 19.87 11.91
C LEU A 349 3.62 20.63 12.43
N GLU A 350 3.65 21.96 12.38
CA GLU A 350 4.73 22.73 12.99
C GLU A 350 4.61 22.69 14.51
N ALA A 351 3.40 22.93 15.04
CA ALA A 351 3.13 22.79 16.47
C ALA A 351 3.34 21.34 16.95
N THR A 352 2.95 20.35 16.13
CA THR A 352 3.24 18.93 16.41
C THR A 352 4.74 18.67 16.48
N ARG A 353 5.53 19.21 15.55
CA ARG A 353 6.98 19.07 15.51
C ARG A 353 7.64 19.68 16.74
N GLU A 354 7.25 20.89 17.14
CA GLU A 354 7.75 21.55 18.36
C GLU A 354 7.45 20.72 19.62
N TYR A 355 6.23 20.20 19.73
CA TYR A 355 5.86 19.31 20.83
C TYR A 355 6.70 18.04 20.86
N CYS A 356 6.89 17.38 19.72
CA CYS A 356 7.70 16.17 19.63
C CYS A 356 9.20 16.43 19.86
N LEU A 357 9.71 17.62 19.55
CA LEU A 357 11.09 18.03 19.87
C LEU A 357 11.32 18.18 21.38
N ALA A 358 10.28 18.50 22.15
CA ALA A 358 10.36 18.64 23.59
C ALA A 358 10.36 17.29 24.35
N ASP A 359 10.05 16.17 23.67
CA ASP A 359 10.09 14.82 24.25
C ASP A 359 11.27 14.02 23.70
N ASP A 360 12.27 13.76 24.55
CA ASP A 360 13.49 13.03 24.19
C ASP A 360 13.21 11.66 23.54
N ARG A 361 12.08 11.03 23.88
CA ARG A 361 11.69 9.70 23.37
C ARG A 361 11.22 9.75 21.91
N LEU A 362 10.92 10.94 21.39
CA LEU A 362 10.43 11.17 20.02
C LEU A 362 11.49 11.78 19.09
N LEU A 363 12.66 12.16 19.62
CA LEU A 363 13.69 12.86 18.87
C LEU A 363 14.16 12.12 17.61
N ASP A 364 14.28 10.78 17.66
CA ASP A 364 14.72 10.02 16.49
C ASP A 364 13.68 10.01 15.36
N ALA A 365 12.38 10.09 15.70
CA ALA A 365 11.31 10.27 14.73
C ALA A 365 11.34 11.67 14.11
N VAL A 366 11.52 12.71 14.93
CA VAL A 366 11.66 14.09 14.44
C VAL A 366 12.88 14.22 13.52
N LYS A 367 14.04 13.69 13.92
CA LYS A 367 15.25 13.67 13.10
C LYS A 367 15.08 12.91 11.78
N PHE A 368 14.16 11.94 11.72
CA PHE A 368 13.85 11.25 10.48
C PHE A 368 13.04 12.14 9.54
N LEU A 369 12.03 12.83 10.06
CA LEU A 369 11.19 13.76 9.27
C LEU A 369 11.94 15.05 8.89
N ASP A 370 12.93 15.46 9.68
CA ASP A 370 13.80 16.61 9.42
C ASP A 370 14.83 16.38 8.30
N VAL A 371 14.98 15.13 7.83
CA VAL A 371 15.90 14.81 6.71
C VAL A 371 15.57 15.68 5.50
N GLY A 372 16.61 16.29 4.91
CA GLY A 372 16.47 17.15 3.74
C GLY A 372 15.76 18.46 4.03
N ASP A 373 16.09 19.08 5.17
CA ASP A 373 15.55 20.38 5.60
C ASP A 373 14.04 20.36 5.80
N GLY A 374 13.56 19.40 6.60
CA GLY A 374 12.14 19.28 6.95
C GLY A 374 11.26 18.65 5.86
N ALA A 375 11.84 18.00 4.84
CA ALA A 375 11.08 17.43 3.73
C ALA A 375 10.05 16.37 4.14
N GLY A 376 10.28 15.64 5.24
CA GLY A 376 9.31 14.68 5.76
C GLY A 376 8.07 15.37 6.32
N TRP A 377 8.26 16.46 7.07
CA TRP A 377 7.17 17.27 7.62
C TRP A 377 6.37 17.97 6.53
N GLU A 378 7.04 18.56 5.54
CA GLU A 378 6.41 19.17 4.37
C GLU A 378 5.48 18.17 3.65
N LEU A 379 5.99 16.97 3.37
CA LEU A 379 5.21 15.94 2.69
C LEU A 379 4.00 15.51 3.53
N LEU A 380 4.22 15.30 4.84
CA LEU A 380 3.15 14.91 5.75
C LEU A 380 2.06 15.98 5.82
N GLN A 381 2.44 17.28 5.83
CA GLN A 381 1.51 18.40 5.85
C GLN A 381 0.66 18.45 4.59
N ALA A 382 1.27 18.18 3.44
CA ALA A 382 0.57 18.12 2.15
C ALA A 382 -0.43 16.96 2.10
N MET A 383 -0.03 15.77 2.56
CA MET A 383 -0.89 14.58 2.57
C MET A 383 -2.07 14.70 3.54
N LEU A 384 -1.85 15.32 4.71
CA LEU A 384 -2.86 15.52 5.74
C LEU A 384 -3.63 16.85 5.61
N SER A 385 -3.55 17.53 4.47
CA SER A 385 -4.24 18.82 4.30
C SER A 385 -5.75 18.68 4.55
N PRO A 386 -6.40 19.56 5.35
CA PRO A 386 -7.85 19.52 5.55
C PRO A 386 -8.62 19.71 4.24
N ASP A 387 -8.08 20.51 3.32
CA ASP A 387 -8.64 20.70 1.98
C ASP A 387 -8.17 19.57 1.07
N PHE A 388 -9.08 18.66 0.73
CA PHE A 388 -8.79 17.51 -0.14
C PHE A 388 -8.22 17.92 -1.51
N ARG A 389 -8.54 19.14 -1.99
CA ARG A 389 -8.05 19.66 -3.28
C ARG A 389 -6.57 19.99 -3.27
N LYS A 390 -5.97 20.18 -2.09
CA LYS A 390 -4.55 20.47 -1.92
C LYS A 390 -3.69 19.22 -1.72
N ARG A 391 -4.33 18.07 -1.47
CA ARG A 391 -3.61 16.81 -1.26
C ARG A 391 -2.96 16.34 -2.56
N PRO A 392 -1.71 15.86 -2.52
CA PRO A 392 -1.03 15.35 -3.70
C PRO A 392 -1.66 14.04 -4.19
N ILE A 393 -1.47 13.69 -5.46
CA ILE A 393 -1.74 12.34 -5.94
C ILE A 393 -0.61 11.38 -5.54
N ALA A 394 -0.87 10.07 -5.56
CA ALA A 394 0.11 9.06 -5.16
C ALA A 394 1.43 9.15 -5.95
N GLU A 395 1.37 9.44 -7.26
CA GLU A 395 2.55 9.64 -8.10
C GLU A 395 3.42 10.83 -7.64
N ALA A 396 2.79 11.94 -7.24
CA ALA A 396 3.49 13.12 -6.73
C ALA A 396 4.18 12.81 -5.39
N VAL A 397 3.54 12.02 -4.51
CA VAL A 397 4.15 11.55 -3.26
C VAL A 397 5.41 10.72 -3.55
N ILE A 398 5.34 9.76 -4.50
CA ILE A 398 6.49 8.90 -4.86
C ILE A 398 7.69 9.74 -5.35
N ASN A 399 7.41 10.81 -6.09
CA ASN A 399 8.42 11.69 -6.66
C ASN A 399 8.90 12.79 -5.69
N HIS A 400 8.31 12.89 -4.50
CA HIS A 400 8.73 13.86 -3.49
C HIS A 400 10.18 13.62 -3.06
N ARG A 401 10.93 14.70 -2.79
CA ARG A 401 12.35 14.65 -2.40
C ARG A 401 12.61 13.73 -1.21
N PHE A 402 11.68 13.69 -0.24
CA PHE A 402 11.73 12.78 0.91
C PHE A 402 11.68 11.31 0.51
N MET A 403 10.84 10.96 -0.47
CA MET A 403 10.67 9.59 -0.92
C MET A 403 11.80 9.13 -1.82
N THR A 404 12.37 9.99 -2.66
CA THR A 404 13.41 9.59 -3.62
C THR A 404 14.77 9.30 -2.99
N GLY A 405 14.95 9.66 -1.71
CA GLY A 405 16.22 9.48 -1.01
C GLY A 405 17.34 10.36 -1.56
N ALA A 406 17.01 11.35 -2.40
CA ALA A 406 17.96 12.34 -2.91
C ALA A 406 18.61 13.19 -1.79
N ILE A 407 18.02 13.13 -0.59
CA ILE A 407 18.39 13.85 0.63
C ILE A 407 18.92 12.93 1.75
N LEU A 408 19.10 11.62 1.51
CA LEU A 408 19.58 10.61 2.48
C LEU A 408 21.09 10.35 2.42
#